data_AF-A0A2K4ZNF9-F1
#
_entry.id   AF-A0A2K4ZNF9-F1
#
_cell.length_a   1.000
_cell.length_b   1.000
_cell.length_c   1.000
_cell.angle_alpha   90.00
_cell.angle_beta   90.00
_cell.angle_gamma   90.00
#
_symmetry.space_group_name_H-M   'P 1'
#
loop_
_entity.id
_entity.type
_entity.pdbx_description
1 polymer ?
#
loop_
_entity_poly.entity_id
_entity_poly.type
_entity_poly.pdbx_seq_one_letter_code
_entity_poly.pdbx_strand_id
1 'polypeptide(L)'
;MGLKFEDVDILDFLGKIVELNTHHYKDDFDLDRDLILGLAGTGEPEDRRLLWMSRPCGTYTLREREVYLEGSYANNVWRFYHEQTRDTVLAYALSVKDAQDGKVAGNIYPLDYGAHVEQMKRLTCPVGKLAVTFGDGTNIIIPCQEKGRLINELTPLHGQPKSITDLPENERELAMILKRERFKRSYHATPGDLKKYMDGLKKSTLRGKLKEAQAAASTRKPPSHKRETER
;
A
#
# COMPACT_ATOMS: atom_id res chain seq x y z
N MET A 1 11.88 13.89 7.39
CA MET A 1 11.82 14.03 5.92
C MET A 1 11.51 12.67 5.32
N GLY A 2 10.68 12.63 4.29
CA GLY A 2 10.33 11.38 3.62
C GLY A 2 11.46 10.90 2.72
N LEU A 3 11.52 9.61 2.41
CA LEU A 3 12.42 9.06 1.40
C LEU A 3 11.67 8.93 0.07
N LYS A 4 12.41 9.01 -1.02
CA LYS A 4 11.95 8.63 -2.37
C LYS A 4 13.04 7.79 -3.04
N PHE A 5 12.61 6.68 -3.63
CA PHE A 5 13.42 5.89 -4.54
C PHE A 5 12.91 6.17 -5.95
N GLU A 6 13.79 6.67 -6.82
CA GLU A 6 13.46 7.06 -8.19
C GLU A 6 13.85 5.97 -9.17
N ASP A 7 13.00 5.77 -10.18
CA ASP A 7 13.28 4.90 -11.33
C ASP A 7 13.72 3.48 -10.93
N VAL A 8 13.02 2.92 -9.95
CA VAL A 8 13.26 1.57 -9.45
C VAL A 8 12.28 0.57 -10.06
N ASP A 9 12.71 -0.68 -10.14
CA ASP A 9 11.83 -1.81 -10.40
C ASP A 9 10.93 -2.02 -9.17
N ILE A 10 9.66 -1.61 -9.30
CA ILE A 10 8.68 -1.65 -8.22
C ILE A 10 8.43 -3.09 -7.77
N LEU A 11 8.27 -4.02 -8.70
CA LEU A 11 7.92 -5.40 -8.36
C LEU A 11 9.08 -6.12 -7.66
N ASP A 12 10.32 -5.91 -8.12
CA ASP A 12 11.51 -6.43 -7.44
C ASP A 12 11.66 -5.85 -6.03
N PHE A 13 11.43 -4.54 -5.85
CA PHE A 13 11.46 -3.91 -4.53
C PHE A 13 10.38 -4.50 -3.60
N LEU A 14 9.12 -4.54 -4.05
CA LEU A 14 8.01 -5.05 -3.24
C LEU A 14 8.21 -6.53 -2.89
N GLY A 15 8.68 -7.35 -3.82
CA GLY A 15 9.01 -8.76 -3.54
C GLY A 15 10.03 -8.93 -2.42
N LYS A 16 11.06 -8.07 -2.36
CA LYS A 16 12.02 -8.05 -1.25
C LYS A 16 11.39 -7.64 0.08
N ILE A 17 10.38 -6.78 0.06
CA ILE A 17 9.62 -6.41 1.26
C ILE A 17 8.73 -7.57 1.72
N VAL A 18 8.07 -8.28 0.81
CA VAL A 18 7.28 -9.48 1.11
C VAL A 18 8.14 -10.54 1.80
N GLU A 19 9.32 -10.83 1.27
CA GLU A 19 10.26 -11.76 1.89
C GLU A 19 10.72 -11.33 3.29
N LEU A 20 10.68 -10.02 3.57
CA LEU A 20 11.12 -9.48 4.85
C LEU A 20 10.01 -9.48 5.91
N ASN A 21 8.79 -9.09 5.54
CA ASN A 21 7.74 -8.71 6.48
C ASN A 21 6.48 -9.59 6.39
N THR A 22 6.34 -10.43 5.36
CA THR A 22 5.16 -11.27 5.15
C THR A 22 5.42 -12.74 5.51
N HIS A 23 4.77 -13.15 6.61
CA HIS A 23 4.65 -14.47 7.23
C HIS A 23 3.88 -15.50 6.42
N HIS A 24 2.65 -15.10 6.16
CA HIS A 24 1.56 -15.92 5.67
C HIS A 24 0.92 -15.21 4.48
N TYR A 25 0.24 -15.98 3.63
CA TYR A 25 -0.44 -15.45 2.44
C TYR A 25 0.51 -14.65 1.54
N LYS A 26 1.74 -15.15 1.34
CA LYS A 26 2.68 -14.51 0.42
C LYS A 26 2.15 -14.47 -1.02
N ASP A 27 1.30 -15.42 -1.37
CA ASP A 27 0.65 -15.54 -2.67
C ASP A 27 -0.31 -14.34 -2.94
N ASP A 28 -0.71 -13.58 -1.91
CA ASP A 28 -1.42 -12.30 -2.09
C ASP A 28 -0.59 -11.33 -2.94
N PHE A 29 0.74 -11.43 -2.89
CA PHE A 29 1.62 -10.60 -3.71
C PHE A 29 1.54 -10.93 -5.21
N ASP A 30 1.12 -12.14 -5.58
CA ASP A 30 0.89 -12.46 -7.00
C ASP A 30 -0.33 -11.70 -7.53
N LEU A 31 -1.39 -11.56 -6.73
CA LEU A 31 -2.54 -10.71 -7.06
C LEU A 31 -2.15 -9.23 -7.16
N ASP A 32 -1.32 -8.76 -6.23
CA ASP A 32 -0.76 -7.41 -6.27
C ASP A 32 0.05 -7.17 -7.55
N ARG A 33 0.91 -8.13 -7.93
CA ARG A 33 1.73 -8.06 -9.14
C ARG A 33 0.86 -7.94 -10.39
N ASP A 34 -0.15 -8.79 -10.52
CA ASP A 34 -1.05 -8.81 -11.66
C ASP A 34 -1.84 -7.49 -11.75
N LEU A 35 -2.31 -6.97 -10.61
CA LEU A 35 -3.01 -5.69 -10.56
C LEU A 35 -2.08 -4.53 -10.95
N ILE A 36 -0.86 -4.46 -10.41
CA ILE A 36 0.11 -3.40 -10.72
C ILE A 36 0.48 -3.44 -12.21
N LEU A 37 0.72 -4.62 -12.78
CA LEU A 37 1.01 -4.78 -14.22
C LEU A 37 -0.19 -4.33 -15.08
N GLY A 38 -1.40 -4.76 -14.72
CA GLY A 38 -2.63 -4.37 -15.41
C GLY A 38 -2.83 -2.85 -15.41
N LEU A 39 -2.68 -2.20 -14.24
CA LEU A 39 -2.82 -0.76 -14.09
C LEU A 39 -1.68 0.03 -14.74
N ALA A 40 -0.46 -0.52 -14.79
CA ALA A 40 0.64 0.10 -15.52
C ALA A 40 0.37 0.18 -17.04
N GLY A 41 -0.34 -0.82 -17.58
CA GLY A 41 -0.75 -0.89 -18.97
C GLY A 41 -1.91 0.05 -19.34
N THR A 42 -2.63 0.62 -18.36
CA THR A 42 -3.72 1.56 -18.67
C THR A 42 -3.16 2.91 -19.12
N GLY A 43 -3.92 3.59 -19.98
CA GLY A 43 -3.60 4.95 -20.41
C GLY A 43 -3.96 6.03 -19.38
N GLU A 44 -4.62 5.66 -18.28
CA GLU A 44 -5.15 6.58 -17.26
C GLU A 44 -4.07 6.88 -16.20
N PRO A 45 -3.58 8.13 -16.08
CA PRO A 45 -2.52 8.46 -15.13
C PRO A 45 -2.89 8.20 -13.67
N GLU A 46 -4.17 8.31 -13.29
CA GLU A 46 -4.61 8.06 -11.91
C GLU A 46 -4.58 6.57 -11.52
N ASP A 47 -4.69 5.65 -12.47
CA ASP A 47 -4.54 4.22 -12.20
C ASP A 47 -3.10 3.85 -11.82
N ARG A 48 -2.12 4.69 -12.19
CA ARG A 48 -0.69 4.53 -11.87
C ARG A 48 -0.31 5.13 -10.51
N ARG A 49 -1.28 5.54 -9.70
CA ARG A 49 -1.12 6.10 -8.36
C ARG A 49 -1.67 5.11 -7.34
N LEU A 50 -0.77 4.36 -6.72
CA LEU A 50 -1.14 3.24 -5.84
C LEU A 50 -0.61 3.44 -4.44
N LEU A 51 -1.31 2.84 -3.48
CA LEU A 51 -0.80 2.59 -2.14
C LEU A 51 -0.65 1.09 -1.97
N TRP A 52 0.48 0.67 -1.42
CA TRP A 52 0.76 -0.73 -1.15
C TRP A 52 1.16 -0.92 0.30
N MET A 53 0.72 -2.02 0.90
CA MET A 53 1.15 -2.43 2.22
C MET A 53 1.56 -3.90 2.26
N SER A 54 2.61 -4.19 3.02
CA SER A 54 2.94 -5.54 3.49
C SER A 54 2.67 -5.65 4.97
N ARG A 55 2.10 -6.78 5.36
CA ARG A 55 1.85 -7.18 6.74
C ARG A 55 2.40 -8.59 6.98
N PRO A 56 2.48 -9.03 8.25
CA PRO A 56 2.77 -10.43 8.58
C PRO A 56 1.81 -11.42 7.92
N CYS A 57 0.55 -11.03 7.72
CA CYS A 57 -0.48 -11.86 7.08
C CYS A 57 -0.97 -11.21 5.79
N GLY A 58 -0.21 -11.38 4.71
CA GLY A 58 -0.57 -10.92 3.38
C GLY A 58 -0.16 -9.48 3.04
N THR A 59 -0.58 -9.08 1.84
CA THR A 59 -0.27 -7.79 1.21
C THR A 59 -1.53 -7.19 0.60
N TYR A 60 -1.49 -5.89 0.29
CA TYR A 60 -2.57 -5.24 -0.45
C TYR A 60 -2.03 -4.11 -1.33
N THR A 61 -2.45 -4.10 -2.58
CA THR A 61 -2.40 -2.96 -3.50
C THR A 61 -3.77 -2.31 -3.59
N LEU A 62 -3.82 -1.00 -3.37
CA LEU A 62 -5.04 -0.19 -3.48
C LEU A 62 -4.77 1.02 -4.38
N ARG A 63 -5.79 1.45 -5.14
CA ARG A 63 -5.70 2.73 -5.86
C ARG A 63 -5.70 3.86 -4.84
N GLU A 64 -4.73 4.77 -4.95
CA GLU A 64 -4.57 5.86 -3.98
C GLU A 64 -5.84 6.71 -3.88
N ARG A 65 -6.48 7.00 -5.03
CA ARG A 65 -7.73 7.77 -5.06
C ARG A 65 -8.84 7.14 -4.23
N GLU A 66 -8.96 5.82 -4.24
CA GLU A 66 -10.03 5.12 -3.51
C GLU A 66 -9.77 5.11 -2.01
N VAL A 67 -8.51 5.09 -1.58
CA VAL A 67 -8.17 5.22 -0.15
C VAL A 67 -8.65 6.54 0.44
N TYR A 68 -8.78 7.59 -0.37
CA TYR A 68 -9.33 8.90 0.04
C TYR A 68 -10.85 9.03 -0.17
N LEU A 69 -11.53 7.99 -0.64
CA LEU A 69 -12.99 7.93 -0.72
C LEU A 69 -13.57 7.30 0.56
N GLU A 70 -14.20 8.11 1.40
CA GLU A 70 -14.76 7.65 2.67
C GLU A 70 -15.86 6.60 2.43
N GLY A 71 -15.75 5.47 3.12
CA GLY A 71 -16.69 4.36 3.01
C GLY A 71 -16.39 3.38 1.87
N SER A 72 -15.44 3.69 0.98
CA SER A 72 -15.01 2.75 -0.06
C SER A 72 -14.31 1.53 0.53
N TYR A 73 -14.22 0.44 -0.24
CA TYR A 73 -13.47 -0.75 0.15
C TYR A 73 -12.00 -0.41 0.49
N ALA A 74 -11.33 0.34 -0.38
CA ALA A 74 -9.92 0.68 -0.20
C ALA A 74 -9.69 1.53 1.05
N ASN A 75 -10.56 2.51 1.30
CA ASN A 75 -10.51 3.33 2.51
C ASN A 75 -10.65 2.48 3.78
N ASN A 76 -11.62 1.56 3.80
CA ASN A 76 -11.87 0.66 4.92
C ASN A 76 -10.69 -0.30 5.15
N VAL A 77 -10.15 -0.91 4.09
CA VAL A 77 -8.95 -1.78 4.19
C VAL A 77 -7.75 -0.99 4.70
N TRP A 78 -7.50 0.20 4.16
CA TRP A 78 -6.33 0.99 4.52
C TRP A 78 -6.34 1.44 5.98
N ARG A 79 -7.50 1.71 6.59
CA ARG A 79 -7.61 2.08 8.01
C ARG A 79 -7.65 0.88 8.96
N PHE A 80 -8.23 -0.25 8.51
CA PHE A 80 -8.52 -1.40 9.38
C PHE A 80 -7.27 -1.91 10.11
N TYR A 81 -6.16 -2.06 9.40
CA TYR A 81 -4.95 -2.65 9.99
C TYR A 81 -4.25 -1.72 10.98
N HIS A 82 -4.41 -0.41 10.84
CA HIS A 82 -3.95 0.53 11.86
C HIS A 82 -4.85 0.53 13.11
N GLU A 83 -6.18 0.43 12.93
CA GLU A 83 -7.14 0.63 14.02
C GLU A 83 -7.45 -0.66 14.79
N GLN A 84 -7.47 -1.81 14.11
CA GLN A 84 -8.00 -3.07 14.65
C GLN A 84 -6.93 -4.14 14.86
N THR A 85 -5.71 -3.91 14.37
CA THR A 85 -4.62 -4.89 14.48
C THR A 85 -3.39 -4.30 15.15
N ARG A 86 -2.46 -5.17 15.54
CA ARG A 86 -1.12 -4.79 16.02
C ARG A 86 -0.04 -5.16 15.01
N ASP A 87 -0.44 -5.30 13.75
CA ASP A 87 0.45 -5.73 12.69
C ASP A 87 1.56 -4.70 12.46
N THR A 88 2.77 -5.19 12.25
CA THR A 88 3.86 -4.34 11.76
C THR A 88 3.67 -4.13 10.27
N VAL A 89 3.04 -3.03 9.90
CA VAL A 89 2.75 -2.71 8.50
C VAL A 89 3.89 -1.90 7.89
N LEU A 90 4.44 -2.39 6.77
CA LEU A 90 5.31 -1.60 5.91
C LEU A 90 4.48 -1.06 4.74
N ALA A 91 4.33 0.26 4.67
CA ALA A 91 3.47 0.93 3.70
C ALA A 91 4.25 1.81 2.73
N TYR A 92 3.80 1.87 1.49
CA TYR A 92 4.46 2.58 0.40
C TYR A 92 3.44 3.24 -0.51
N ALA A 93 3.72 4.47 -0.95
CA ALA A 93 3.05 5.06 -2.09
C ALA A 93 3.88 4.83 -3.36
N LEU A 94 3.21 4.39 -4.41
CA LEU A 94 3.81 4.01 -5.69
C LEU A 94 3.35 4.98 -6.77
N SER A 95 4.31 5.42 -7.57
CA SER A 95 4.08 6.18 -8.80
C SER A 95 4.64 5.38 -9.96
N VAL A 96 3.81 4.58 -10.59
CA VAL A 96 4.19 3.78 -11.76
C VAL A 96 4.43 4.71 -12.94
N LYS A 97 5.55 4.52 -13.65
CA LYS A 97 5.92 5.31 -14.84
C LYS A 97 5.66 4.50 -16.11
N ASP A 98 6.24 3.31 -16.18
CA ASP A 98 6.14 2.40 -17.31
C ASP A 98 6.06 0.93 -16.85
N ALA A 99 5.70 0.06 -17.78
CA ALA A 99 5.87 -1.37 -17.65
C ALA A 99 6.39 -1.94 -18.97
N GLN A 100 7.49 -2.69 -18.91
CA GLN A 100 8.14 -3.35 -20.04
C GLN A 100 8.67 -4.71 -19.61
N ASP A 101 8.42 -5.75 -20.41
CA ASP A 101 8.93 -7.12 -20.18
C ASP A 101 8.68 -7.67 -18.76
N GLY A 102 7.51 -7.36 -18.18
CA GLY A 102 7.14 -7.78 -16.83
C GLY A 102 7.82 -6.99 -15.70
N LYS A 103 8.68 -6.02 -16.02
CA LYS A 103 9.21 -5.05 -15.07
C LYS A 103 8.34 -3.80 -15.05
N VAL A 104 8.22 -3.18 -13.89
CA VAL A 104 7.43 -1.97 -13.69
C VAL A 104 8.33 -0.90 -13.10
N ALA A 105 8.78 0.08 -13.90
CA ALA A 105 9.59 1.15 -13.37
C ALA A 105 8.72 2.25 -12.77
N GLY A 106 9.19 2.84 -11.68
CA GLY A 106 8.53 3.98 -11.09
C GLY A 106 9.21 4.50 -9.83
N ASN A 107 8.49 5.35 -9.12
CA ASN A 107 8.97 5.93 -7.88
C ASN A 107 8.26 5.29 -6.68
N ILE A 108 9.01 5.08 -5.61
CA ILE A 108 8.51 4.51 -4.36
C ILE A 108 8.76 5.49 -3.22
N TYR A 109 7.73 5.71 -2.41
CA TYR A 109 7.79 6.55 -1.23
C TYR A 109 7.40 5.70 -0.01
N PRO A 110 8.34 5.34 0.88
CA PRO A 110 7.99 4.77 2.17
C PRO A 110 7.09 5.70 2.96
N LEU A 111 6.06 5.14 3.57
CA LEU A 111 5.10 5.86 4.39
C LEU A 111 5.28 5.48 5.87
N ASP A 112 5.16 6.46 6.74
CA ASP A 112 4.75 6.20 8.12
C ASP A 112 3.26 5.83 8.07
N TYR A 113 2.97 4.53 8.12
CA TYR A 113 1.62 4.00 7.92
C TYR A 113 0.61 4.61 8.90
N GLY A 114 0.96 4.69 10.18
CA GLY A 114 0.05 5.22 11.20
C GLY A 114 -0.20 6.71 11.03
N ALA A 115 0.86 7.49 10.82
CA ALA A 115 0.71 8.92 10.54
C ALA A 115 -0.09 9.16 9.25
N HIS A 116 0.08 8.31 8.24
CA HIS A 116 -0.67 8.40 6.98
C HIS A 116 -2.16 8.08 7.18
N VAL A 117 -2.51 7.05 7.95
CA VAL A 117 -3.91 6.73 8.25
C VAL A 117 -4.59 7.87 9.01
N GLU A 118 -3.93 8.43 10.03
CA GLU A 118 -4.48 9.54 10.82
C GLU A 118 -4.62 10.84 10.00
N GLN A 119 -3.72 11.07 9.04
CA GLN A 119 -3.85 12.18 8.09
C GLN A 119 -4.99 11.94 7.11
N MET A 120 -5.09 10.73 6.54
CA MET A 120 -6.14 10.37 5.59
C MET A 120 -7.53 10.55 6.20
N LYS A 121 -7.74 10.12 7.45
CA LYS A 121 -9.03 10.27 8.17
C LYS A 121 -9.52 11.71 8.30
N ARG A 122 -8.64 12.70 8.17
CA ARG A 122 -8.98 14.13 8.25
C ARG A 122 -9.27 14.73 6.87
N LEU A 123 -8.98 14.01 5.80
CA LEU A 123 -8.93 14.49 4.44
C LEU A 123 -9.56 13.47 3.48
N THR A 124 -10.80 13.08 3.70
CA THR A 124 -11.55 12.19 2.78
C THR A 124 -12.65 12.95 2.04
N CYS A 125 -13.07 12.40 0.90
CA CYS A 125 -14.30 12.80 0.22
C CYS A 125 -15.31 11.64 0.31
N PRO A 126 -16.57 11.85 0.72
CA PRO A 126 -17.56 10.78 0.76
C PRO A 126 -17.82 10.15 -0.61
N VAL A 127 -18.10 8.85 -0.62
CA VAL A 127 -18.70 8.19 -1.79
C VAL A 127 -20.14 8.70 -1.96
N GLY A 128 -20.40 9.39 -3.08
CA GLY A 128 -21.73 9.94 -3.39
C GLY A 128 -22.46 9.17 -4.47
N LYS A 129 -21.72 8.58 -5.42
CA LYS A 129 -22.27 7.92 -6.61
C LYS A 129 -21.56 6.60 -6.86
N LEU A 130 -22.18 5.76 -7.68
CA LEU A 130 -21.64 4.48 -8.12
C LEU A 130 -21.73 4.42 -9.64
N ALA A 131 -20.63 4.10 -10.32
CA ALA A 131 -20.68 3.68 -11.71
C ALA A 131 -20.89 2.17 -11.76
N VAL A 132 -22.00 1.73 -12.33
CA VAL A 132 -22.37 0.32 -12.45
C VAL A 132 -22.30 -0.09 -13.91
N THR A 133 -21.44 -1.05 -14.23
CA THR A 133 -21.41 -1.70 -15.54
C THR A 133 -22.23 -3.00 -15.47
N PHE A 134 -23.23 -3.13 -16.32
CA PHE A 134 -24.14 -4.27 -16.35
C PHE A 134 -23.70 -5.35 -17.36
N GLY A 135 -24.41 -6.49 -17.35
CA GLY A 135 -24.11 -7.67 -18.15
C GLY A 135 -24.06 -7.41 -19.65
N ASP A 136 -24.95 -6.56 -20.14
CA ASP A 136 -25.06 -6.10 -21.52
C ASP A 136 -23.98 -5.06 -21.93
N GLY A 137 -23.15 -4.61 -20.98
CA GLY A 137 -22.13 -3.58 -21.19
C GLY A 137 -22.59 -2.15 -20.92
N THR A 138 -23.86 -1.94 -20.58
CA THR A 138 -24.39 -0.60 -20.22
C THR A 138 -23.72 -0.10 -18.95
N ASN A 139 -23.27 1.15 -18.95
CA ASN A 139 -22.70 1.82 -17.78
C ASN A 139 -23.64 2.93 -17.30
N ILE A 140 -24.08 2.85 -16.04
CA ILE A 140 -25.03 3.80 -15.45
C ILE A 140 -24.45 4.31 -14.13
N ILE A 141 -24.50 5.63 -13.95
CA ILE A 141 -24.15 6.29 -12.69
C ILE A 141 -25.40 6.44 -11.84
N ILE A 142 -25.38 5.89 -10.63
CA ILE A 142 -26.50 5.95 -9.67
C ILE A 142 -26.06 6.56 -8.33
N PRO A 143 -26.96 7.19 -7.55
CA PRO A 143 -26.67 7.62 -6.19
C PRO A 143 -26.34 6.42 -5.29
N CYS A 144 -25.29 6.54 -4.47
CA CYS A 144 -24.85 5.46 -3.58
C CYS A 144 -25.94 5.04 -2.58
N GLN A 145 -26.72 6.01 -2.08
CA GLN A 145 -27.81 5.79 -1.11
C GLN A 145 -28.95 4.92 -1.68
N GLU A 146 -29.12 4.89 -3.01
CA GLU A 146 -30.22 4.19 -3.68
C GLU A 146 -29.76 2.91 -4.39
N LYS A 147 -28.52 2.47 -4.13
CA LYS A 147 -27.86 1.31 -4.78
C LYS A 147 -28.78 0.10 -4.89
N GLY A 148 -29.34 -0.37 -3.78
CA GLY A 148 -30.13 -1.60 -3.75
C GLY A 148 -31.40 -1.50 -4.60
N ARG A 149 -32.12 -0.38 -4.49
CA ARG A 149 -33.36 -0.15 -5.26
C ARG A 149 -33.06 -0.07 -6.77
N LEU A 150 -32.12 0.79 -7.16
CA LEU A 150 -31.82 1.06 -8.56
C LEU A 150 -31.15 -0.13 -9.25
N ILE A 151 -30.26 -0.87 -8.58
CA ILE A 151 -29.69 -2.09 -9.18
C ILE A 151 -30.79 -3.12 -9.46
N ASN A 152 -31.75 -3.31 -8.55
CA ASN A 152 -32.85 -4.25 -8.75
C ASN A 152 -33.79 -3.82 -9.90
N GLU A 153 -34.03 -2.51 -10.06
CA GLU A 153 -34.84 -1.97 -11.17
C GLU A 153 -34.13 -2.11 -12.52
N LEU A 154 -32.80 -1.93 -12.56
CA LEU A 154 -32.01 -1.97 -13.79
C LEU A 154 -31.60 -3.39 -14.22
N THR A 155 -31.53 -4.34 -13.29
CA THR A 155 -31.09 -5.72 -13.55
C THR A 155 -31.95 -6.44 -14.61
N PRO A 156 -33.29 -6.35 -14.60
CA PRO A 156 -34.13 -6.92 -15.66
C PRO A 156 -33.89 -6.32 -17.05
N LEU A 157 -33.41 -5.07 -17.13
CA LEU A 157 -33.19 -4.34 -18.38
C LEU A 157 -31.79 -4.59 -18.95
N HIS A 158 -30.77 -4.66 -18.09
CA HIS A 158 -29.36 -4.66 -18.49
C HIS A 158 -28.59 -5.93 -18.08
N GLY A 159 -29.25 -6.85 -17.39
CA GLY A 159 -28.63 -8.05 -16.81
C GLY A 159 -27.97 -7.78 -15.46
N GLN A 160 -27.22 -8.75 -14.94
CA GLN A 160 -26.56 -8.61 -13.63
C GLN A 160 -25.40 -7.59 -13.65
N PRO A 161 -25.16 -6.83 -12.57
CA PRO A 161 -23.98 -5.99 -12.45
C PRO A 161 -22.68 -6.81 -12.61
N LYS A 162 -21.79 -6.36 -13.50
CA LYS A 162 -20.44 -6.92 -13.70
C LYS A 162 -19.39 -6.21 -12.86
N SER A 163 -19.51 -4.89 -12.72
CA SER A 163 -18.59 -4.09 -11.89
C SER A 163 -19.32 -2.90 -11.27
N ILE A 164 -18.90 -2.53 -10.06
CA ILE A 164 -19.40 -1.36 -9.34
C ILE A 164 -18.17 -0.56 -8.89
N THR A 165 -18.09 0.70 -9.28
CA THR A 165 -17.00 1.59 -8.93
C THR A 165 -17.52 2.75 -8.11
N ASP A 166 -16.91 2.98 -6.95
CA ASP A 166 -17.24 4.09 -6.07
C ASP A 166 -16.78 5.42 -6.70
N LEU A 167 -17.67 6.41 -6.73
CA LEU A 167 -17.39 7.75 -7.21
C LEU A 167 -17.60 8.76 -6.07
N PRO A 168 -16.73 9.79 -5.96
CA PRO A 168 -16.87 10.82 -4.94
C PRO A 168 -18.17 11.61 -5.12
N GLU A 169 -18.68 12.14 -4.02
CA GLU A 169 -19.70 13.18 -4.06
C GLU A 169 -19.18 14.43 -4.79
N ASN A 170 -17.90 14.76 -4.61
CA ASN A 170 -17.25 15.90 -5.23
C ASN A 170 -15.86 15.55 -5.80
N GLU A 171 -15.79 15.35 -7.12
CA GLU A 171 -14.53 15.07 -7.83
C GLU A 171 -13.48 16.17 -7.67
N ARG A 172 -13.89 17.45 -7.59
CA ARG A 172 -12.93 18.55 -7.43
C ARG A 172 -12.27 18.53 -6.06
N GLU A 173 -13.04 18.23 -5.02
CA GLU A 173 -12.53 18.13 -3.65
C GLU A 173 -11.52 16.98 -3.53
N LEU A 174 -11.88 15.79 -4.02
CA LEU A 174 -10.97 14.64 -4.03
C LEU A 174 -9.68 14.97 -4.81
N ALA A 175 -9.80 15.59 -5.98
CA ALA A 175 -8.64 15.98 -6.77
C ALA A 175 -7.72 16.97 -6.03
N MET A 176 -8.29 17.93 -5.28
CA MET A 176 -7.50 18.87 -4.47
C MET A 176 -6.78 18.17 -3.31
N ILE A 177 -7.46 17.25 -2.61
CA ILE A 177 -6.87 16.44 -1.54
C ILE A 177 -5.67 15.66 -2.08
N LEU A 178 -5.87 14.87 -3.14
CA LEU A 178 -4.82 14.06 -3.74
C LEU A 178 -3.64 14.90 -4.23
N LYS A 179 -3.92 16.01 -4.93
CA LYS A 179 -2.87 16.92 -5.40
C LYS A 179 -2.03 17.46 -4.24
N ARG A 180 -2.66 17.88 -3.14
CA ARG A 180 -1.97 18.43 -1.97
C ARG A 180 -1.13 17.37 -1.27
N GLU A 181 -1.68 16.19 -1.01
CA GLU A 181 -0.97 15.11 -0.30
C GLU A 181 0.21 14.60 -1.14
N ARG A 182 0.02 14.41 -2.45
CA ARG A 182 1.10 14.03 -3.38
C ARG A 182 2.18 15.10 -3.46
N PHE A 183 1.81 16.38 -3.57
CA PHE A 183 2.76 17.48 -3.59
C PHE A 183 3.59 17.53 -2.31
N LYS A 184 2.93 17.50 -1.15
CA LYS A 184 3.58 17.48 0.17
C LYS A 184 4.56 16.31 0.29
N ARG A 185 4.13 15.11 -0.11
CA ARG A 185 4.98 13.91 -0.13
C ARG A 185 6.20 14.10 -1.02
N SER A 186 6.02 14.61 -2.25
CA SER A 186 7.14 14.83 -3.17
C SER A 186 8.09 15.95 -2.74
N TYR A 187 7.57 17.04 -2.18
CA TYR A 187 8.33 18.23 -1.82
C TYR A 187 9.27 17.97 -0.63
N HIS A 188 8.81 17.16 0.33
CA HIS A 188 9.61 16.79 1.50
C HIS A 188 10.40 15.49 1.33
N ALA A 189 10.37 14.90 0.13
CA ALA A 189 11.09 13.68 -0.14
C ALA A 189 12.54 13.97 -0.53
N THR A 190 13.46 13.22 0.07
CA THR A 190 14.86 13.21 -0.33
C THR A 190 15.19 11.89 -1.03
N PRO A 191 16.08 11.89 -2.05
CA PRO A 191 16.57 10.66 -2.66
C PRO A 191 17.13 9.69 -1.61
N GLY A 192 16.65 8.45 -1.62
CA GLY A 192 17.08 7.41 -0.70
C GLY A 192 18.05 6.42 -1.35
N ASP A 193 18.96 5.86 -0.54
CA ASP A 193 19.75 4.69 -0.91
C ASP A 193 18.95 3.42 -0.58
N LEU A 194 18.55 2.69 -1.62
CA LEU A 194 17.71 1.49 -1.50
C LEU A 194 18.41 0.38 -0.72
N LYS A 195 19.71 0.18 -0.90
CA LYS A 195 20.47 -0.84 -0.17
C LYS A 195 20.53 -0.50 1.31
N LYS A 196 20.87 0.74 1.64
CA LYS A 196 20.90 1.24 3.03
C LYS A 196 19.53 1.12 3.69
N TYR A 197 18.47 1.44 2.97
CA TYR A 197 17.10 1.32 3.46
C TYR A 197 16.74 -0.14 3.76
N MET A 198 16.98 -1.07 2.83
CA MET A 198 16.70 -2.50 3.01
C MET A 198 17.51 -3.11 4.15
N ASP A 199 18.78 -2.73 4.29
CA ASP A 199 19.63 -3.19 5.40
C ASP A 199 19.12 -2.66 6.75
N GLY A 200 18.65 -1.41 6.78
CA GLY A 200 18.01 -0.82 7.96
C GLY A 200 16.74 -1.58 8.36
N LEU A 201 15.87 -1.91 7.40
CA LEU A 201 14.68 -2.71 7.66
C LEU A 201 15.06 -4.09 8.23
N LYS A 202 16.00 -4.80 7.60
CA LYS A 202 16.48 -6.11 8.06
C LYS A 202 16.96 -6.09 9.51
N LYS A 203 17.71 -5.07 9.92
CA LYS A 203 18.16 -4.89 11.31
C LYS A 203 17.01 -4.66 12.28
N SER A 204 16.00 -3.90 11.86
CA SER A 204 14.85 -3.57 12.70
C SER A 204 13.92 -4.75 12.98
N THR A 205 13.92 -5.77 12.10
CA THR A 205 13.14 -7.01 12.30
C THR A 205 13.57 -7.76 13.57
N LEU A 206 12.67 -8.55 14.16
CA LEU A 206 12.98 -9.41 15.32
C LEU A 206 14.18 -10.33 15.05
N ARG A 207 14.26 -10.88 13.84
CA ARG A 207 15.38 -11.73 13.40
C ARG A 207 16.69 -10.94 13.29
N GLY A 208 16.63 -9.70 12.82
CA GLY A 208 17.78 -8.80 12.78
C GLY A 208 18.31 -8.47 14.17
N LYS A 209 17.41 -8.04 15.05
CA LYS A 209 17.72 -7.74 16.46
C LYS A 209 18.31 -8.94 17.20
N LEU A 210 17.78 -10.15 16.97
CA LEU A 210 18.31 -11.37 17.57
C LEU A 210 19.73 -11.70 17.07
N LYS A 211 20.00 -11.55 15.77
CA LYS A 211 21.35 -11.74 15.21
C LYS A 211 22.36 -10.74 15.76
N GLU A 212 21.99 -9.47 15.89
CA GLU A 212 22.87 -8.45 16.47
C GLU A 212 23.14 -8.75 17.96
N ALA A 213 22.13 -9.16 18.73
CA ALA A 213 22.30 -9.56 20.12
C ALA A 213 23.22 -10.79 20.25
N GLN A 214 23.08 -11.80 19.37
CA GLN A 214 23.96 -12.97 19.33
C GLN A 214 25.40 -12.60 18.96
N ALA A 215 25.60 -11.77 17.94
CA ALA A 215 26.92 -11.29 17.54
C ALA A 215 27.60 -10.51 18.68
N ALA A 216 26.86 -9.62 19.35
CA ALA A 216 27.35 -8.87 20.51
C ALA A 216 27.72 -9.77 21.69
N ALA A 217 26.94 -10.85 21.92
CA ALA A 217 27.23 -11.84 22.95
C ALA A 217 28.50 -12.66 22.62
N SER A 218 28.71 -13.06 21.37
CA SER A 218 29.92 -13.79 20.94
C SER A 218 31.20 -12.94 21.00
N THR A 219 31.10 -11.62 20.90
CA THR A 219 32.25 -10.71 21.06
C THR A 219 32.63 -10.43 22.52
N ARG A 220 31.82 -10.81 23.51
CA ARG A 220 32.20 -10.69 24.93
C ARG A 220 33.09 -11.88 25.32
N LYS A 221 34.40 -11.64 25.50
CA LYS A 221 35.34 -12.61 26.08
C LYS A 221 34.83 -13.06 27.47
N PRO A 222 34.92 -14.36 27.82
CA PRO A 222 34.59 -14.82 29.17
C PRO A 222 35.51 -14.16 30.20
N PRO A 223 35.05 -13.93 31.44
CA PRO A 223 35.93 -13.47 32.51
C PRO A 223 37.01 -14.52 32.72
N SER A 224 38.28 -14.10 32.71
CA SER A 224 39.39 -14.99 33.03
C SER A 224 39.26 -15.41 34.50
N HIS A 225 38.86 -16.65 34.76
CA HIS A 225 38.95 -17.22 36.10
C HIS A 225 40.42 -17.24 36.51
N LYS A 226 40.81 -16.35 37.42
CA LYS A 226 42.05 -16.50 38.18
C LYS A 226 41.87 -17.72 39.08
N ARG A 227 42.65 -18.78 38.81
CA ARG A 227 42.84 -19.88 39.77
C ARG A 227 43.48 -19.30 41.02
N GLU A 228 42.76 -19.31 42.14
CA GLU A 228 43.37 -19.15 43.45
C GLU A 228 44.25 -20.38 43.72
N THR A 229 45.53 -20.11 43.92
CA THR A 229 46.54 -21.06 44.38
C THR A 229 46.27 -21.45 45.84
N GLU A 230 46.17 -22.75 46.07
CA GLU A 230 46.12 -23.41 47.38
C GLU A 230 47.27 -22.95 48.29
N ARG A 231 46.94 -22.70 49.57
CA ARG A 231 47.83 -22.86 50.73
C ARG A 231 47.01 -23.30 51.94
#